data_AF-A0A1L9SXQ6-F1
#
_entry.id   AF-A0A1L9SXQ6-F1
#
_cell.length_a   1.000
_cell.length_b   1.000
_cell.length_c   1.000
_cell.angle_alpha   90.00
_cell.angle_beta   90.00
_cell.angle_gamma   90.00
#
_symmetry.space_group_name_H-M   'P 1'
#
loop_
_entity.id
_entity.type
_entity.pdbx_description
1 polymer ?
#
loop_
_entity_poly.entity_id
_entity_poly.type
_entity_poly.pdbx_seq_one_letter_code
_entity_poly.pdbx_strand_id
1 'polypeptide(L)'
;MRHYPKIPRPSGGDDLVAKPDCEKADDTVLHGLAVLAQRLGFNSPHIQQLAEQSPDRQIARDVLLKARPPGHYRFNGGTFESLVTRVCGCFSEAIPIDQQASQEPIRSREPKPKARRGLPHRRDQKRDSRFLFLDNLHSSDLQLGGKVTTFFVRQCVYSAFFGRLPDSSPVS
;
A
#
# COMPACT_ATOMS: atom_id res chain seq x y z
N MET A 1 -22.58 -10.51 35.33
CA MET A 1 -22.15 -10.57 33.92
C MET A 1 -20.77 -11.18 33.83
N ARG A 2 -20.55 -12.19 32.97
CA ARG A 2 -19.27 -12.91 32.86
C ARG A 2 -18.25 -12.05 32.09
N HIS A 3 -17.10 -11.78 32.72
CA HIS A 3 -15.97 -11.11 32.07
C HIS A 3 -15.13 -12.15 31.31
N TYR A 4 -14.94 -11.96 29.99
CA TYR A 4 -14.09 -12.81 29.16
C TYR A 4 -12.81 -12.05 28.75
N PRO A 5 -11.71 -12.15 29.51
CA PRO A 5 -10.49 -11.38 29.27
C PRO A 5 -9.78 -11.71 27.94
N LYS A 6 -10.13 -12.82 27.28
CA LYS A 6 -9.55 -13.24 25.99
C LYS A 6 -10.40 -12.90 24.78
N ILE A 7 -11.56 -12.27 24.97
CA ILE A 7 -12.41 -11.83 23.86
C ILE A 7 -12.17 -10.33 23.70
N PRO A 8 -11.52 -9.88 22.59
CA PRO A 8 -11.40 -8.47 22.30
C PRO A 8 -12.80 -7.86 22.28
N ARG A 9 -12.98 -6.73 22.97
CA ARG A 9 -14.23 -5.96 22.83
C ARG A 9 -14.41 -5.64 21.34
N PRO A 10 -15.64 -5.74 20.78
CA PRO A 10 -15.87 -5.29 19.42
C PRO A 10 -15.40 -3.83 19.33
N SER A 11 -14.43 -3.58 18.45
CA SER A 11 -13.82 -2.27 18.31
C SER A 11 -14.90 -1.25 17.98
N GLY A 12 -14.97 -0.19 18.78
CA GLY A 12 -15.96 0.87 18.62
C GLY A 12 -15.88 1.49 17.24
N GLY A 13 -17.05 1.60 16.61
CA GLY A 13 -17.40 2.52 15.52
C GLY A 13 -16.40 2.66 14.38
N ASP A 14 -16.80 2.21 13.20
CA ASP A 14 -16.11 2.44 11.92
C ASP A 14 -16.06 3.93 11.46
N ASP A 15 -16.29 4.85 12.41
CA ASP A 15 -16.21 6.30 12.26
C ASP A 15 -14.80 6.84 12.57
N LEU A 16 -13.81 5.97 12.78
CA LEU A 16 -12.42 6.39 12.96
C LEU A 16 -11.89 7.09 11.72
N VAL A 17 -11.20 8.19 11.95
CA VAL A 17 -10.51 8.97 10.92
C VAL A 17 -9.22 8.24 10.52
N ALA A 18 -8.92 8.22 9.22
CA ALA A 18 -7.69 7.68 8.65
C ALA A 18 -6.52 8.59 8.99
N LYS A 19 -5.96 8.41 10.18
CA LYS A 19 -4.69 9.01 10.57
C LYS A 19 -3.55 8.18 9.95
N PRO A 20 -2.38 8.79 9.70
CA PRO A 20 -1.18 8.04 9.38
C PRO A 20 -0.81 7.20 10.61
N ASP A 21 -1.21 5.93 10.59
CA ASP A 21 -0.90 4.97 11.64
C ASP A 21 0.26 4.09 11.17
N CYS A 22 1.48 4.64 11.16
CA CYS A 22 2.70 3.83 11.10
C CYS A 22 3.92 4.68 11.47
N GLU A 23 4.58 4.36 12.58
CA GLU A 23 5.92 4.89 12.90
C GLU A 23 7.01 4.28 12.00
N LYS A 24 6.74 3.11 11.39
CA LYS A 24 7.63 2.42 10.46
C LYS A 24 6.88 2.02 9.19
N ALA A 25 7.47 2.28 8.04
CA ALA A 25 6.92 1.85 6.76
C ALA A 25 7.07 0.32 6.60
N ASP A 26 6.20 -0.27 5.78
CA ASP A 26 6.27 -1.69 5.44
C ASP A 26 7.52 -1.96 4.59
N ASP A 27 8.42 -2.82 5.09
CA ASP A 27 9.70 -3.15 4.46
C ASP A 27 9.51 -3.72 3.04
N THR A 28 8.38 -4.40 2.79
CA THR A 28 8.04 -4.92 1.46
C THR A 28 7.77 -3.80 0.45
N VAL A 29 7.01 -2.80 0.88
CA VAL A 29 6.70 -1.62 0.07
C VAL A 29 7.96 -0.77 -0.13
N LEU A 30 8.79 -0.61 0.90
CA LEU A 30 10.05 0.13 0.81
C LEU A 30 11.01 -0.51 -0.19
N HIS A 31 11.20 -1.83 -0.12
CA HIS A 31 12.05 -2.55 -1.06
C HIS A 31 11.51 -2.43 -2.49
N GLY A 32 10.20 -2.59 -2.70
CA GLY A 32 9.58 -2.42 -4.02
C GLY A 32 9.76 -1.01 -4.59
N LEU A 33 9.60 0.02 -3.76
CA LEU A 33 9.86 1.42 -4.15
C LEU A 33 11.33 1.66 -4.48
N ALA A 34 12.26 1.08 -3.72
CA ALA A 34 13.69 1.20 -4.00
C ALA A 34 14.06 0.57 -5.35
N VAL A 35 13.53 -0.62 -5.64
CA VAL A 35 13.71 -1.29 -6.94
C VAL A 35 13.11 -0.45 -8.08
N LEU A 36 11.92 0.12 -7.89
CA LEU A 36 11.31 1.01 -8.87
C LEU A 36 12.16 2.27 -9.11
N ALA A 37 12.67 2.88 -8.04
CA ALA A 37 13.51 4.07 -8.12
C ALA A 37 14.79 3.80 -8.93
N GLN A 38 15.46 2.66 -8.71
CA GLN A 38 16.62 2.25 -9.51
C GLN A 38 16.28 2.10 -10.99
N ARG A 39 15.13 1.48 -11.31
CA ARG A 39 14.66 1.31 -12.70
C ARG A 39 14.37 2.65 -13.39
N LEU A 40 13.96 3.66 -12.62
CA LEU A 40 13.74 5.03 -13.09
C LEU A 40 15.03 5.87 -13.12
N GLY A 41 16.19 5.30 -12.77
CA GLY A 41 17.49 5.96 -12.80
C GLY A 41 17.90 6.65 -11.49
N PHE A 42 17.09 6.56 -10.44
CA PHE A 42 17.44 7.09 -9.12
C PHE A 42 18.36 6.11 -8.38
N ASN A 43 19.64 6.45 -8.27
CA ASN A 43 20.67 5.59 -7.68
C ASN A 43 21.39 6.28 -6.51
N SER A 44 20.68 6.55 -5.42
CA SER A 44 21.31 7.01 -4.18
C SER A 44 21.85 5.82 -3.37
N PRO A 45 22.87 6.01 -2.51
CA PRO A 45 23.39 4.94 -1.65
C PRO A 45 22.29 4.38 -0.71
N HIS A 46 21.35 5.23 -0.30
CA HIS A 46 20.22 4.80 0.52
C HIS A 46 19.24 3.89 -0.25
N ILE A 47 18.98 4.21 -1.53
CA ILE A 47 18.14 3.38 -2.41
C ILE A 47 18.83 2.03 -2.66
N GLN A 48 20.15 2.01 -2.85
CA GLN A 48 20.92 0.77 -2.98
C GLN A 48 20.78 -0.10 -1.73
N GLN A 49 20.97 0.48 -0.55
CA GLN A 49 20.82 -0.24 0.72
C GLN A 49 19.42 -0.84 0.89
N LEU A 50 18.36 -0.09 0.57
CA LEU A 50 16.98 -0.57 0.63
C LEU A 50 16.68 -1.67 -0.41
N ALA A 51 17.28 -1.57 -1.59
CA ALA A 51 17.16 -2.60 -2.63
C ALA A 51 17.95 -3.88 -2.26
N GLU A 52 19.07 -3.78 -1.56
CA GLU A 52 19.83 -4.93 -1.08
C GLU A 52 19.12 -5.69 0.04
N GLN A 53 18.37 -4.98 0.88
CA GLN A 53 17.59 -5.53 1.99
C GLN A 53 16.25 -6.11 1.51
N SER A 54 16.29 -7.15 0.67
CA SER A 54 15.06 -7.81 0.22
C SER A 54 14.33 -8.48 1.40
N PRO A 55 13.04 -8.18 1.63
CA PRO A 55 12.24 -8.75 2.72
C PRO A 55 12.14 -10.27 2.58
N ASP A 56 11.97 -10.78 1.37
CA ASP A 56 11.86 -12.21 1.06
C ASP A 56 13.10 -12.99 1.49
N ARG A 57 14.30 -12.44 1.30
CA ARG A 57 15.54 -13.08 1.80
C ARG A 57 15.61 -13.07 3.31
N GLN A 58 15.15 -12.02 3.98
CA GLN A 58 15.13 -11.98 5.45
C GLN A 58 14.15 -13.04 5.97
N ILE A 59 12.93 -13.09 5.42
CA ILE A 59 11.93 -14.11 5.73
C ILE A 59 12.49 -15.51 5.47
N ALA A 60 13.14 -15.75 4.33
CA ALA A 60 13.74 -17.03 4.01
C ALA A 60 14.82 -17.45 5.01
N ARG A 61 15.69 -16.51 5.43
CA ARG A 61 16.70 -16.77 6.48
C ARG A 61 16.03 -17.11 7.81
N ASP A 62 15.03 -16.34 8.20
CA ASP A 62 14.30 -16.56 9.45
C ASP A 62 13.57 -17.89 9.45
N VAL A 63 12.93 -18.28 8.33
CA VAL A 63 12.26 -19.57 8.17
C VAL A 63 13.26 -20.71 8.31
N LEU A 64 14.42 -20.65 7.66
CA LEU A 64 15.45 -21.69 7.75
C LEU A 64 15.97 -21.84 9.19
N LEU A 65 16.29 -20.74 9.86
CA LEU A 65 16.79 -20.75 11.24
C LEU A 65 15.71 -21.15 12.25
N LYS A 66 14.45 -20.76 12.03
CA LYS A 66 13.32 -21.15 12.88
C LYS A 66 12.96 -22.62 12.71
N ALA A 67 13.04 -23.15 11.49
CA ALA A 67 12.78 -24.57 11.23
C ALA A 67 13.91 -25.47 11.73
N ARG A 68 15.16 -24.99 11.71
CA ARG A 68 16.36 -25.72 12.16
C ARG A 68 17.25 -24.82 13.02
N PRO A 69 17.07 -24.84 14.34
CA PRO A 69 17.78 -23.93 15.23
C PRO A 69 19.30 -24.20 15.23
N PRO A 70 20.12 -23.15 15.27
CA PRO A 70 21.58 -23.24 15.13
C PRO A 70 22.28 -23.99 16.28
N GLY A 71 21.59 -24.25 17.38
CA GLY A 71 22.10 -25.08 18.48
C GLY A 71 22.05 -26.59 18.21
N HIS A 72 21.22 -27.03 17.25
CA HIS A 72 21.04 -28.45 16.91
C HIS A 72 21.42 -28.79 15.47
N TYR A 73 21.50 -27.78 14.60
CA TYR A 73 21.79 -27.94 13.17
C TYR A 73 22.76 -26.88 12.70
N ARG A 74 23.70 -27.26 11.82
CA ARG A 74 24.68 -26.34 11.23
C ARG A 74 24.49 -26.28 9.72
N PHE A 75 24.35 -25.08 9.19
CA PHE A 75 24.46 -24.84 7.76
C PHE A 75 25.89 -24.43 7.43
N ASN A 76 26.43 -24.94 6.33
CA ASN A 76 27.69 -24.44 5.80
C ASN A 76 27.43 -23.07 5.14
N GLY A 77 28.28 -22.06 5.40
CA GLY A 77 28.07 -20.68 4.96
C GLY A 77 27.82 -20.55 3.46
N GLY A 78 28.55 -21.31 2.63
CA GLY A 78 28.34 -21.33 1.18
C GLY A 78 27.03 -22.00 0.72
N THR A 79 26.48 -22.94 1.51
CA THR A 79 25.21 -23.61 1.21
C THR A 79 24.00 -22.86 1.78
N PHE A 80 24.19 -22.04 2.80
CA PHE A 80 23.09 -21.32 3.43
C PHE A 80 22.47 -20.30 2.48
N GLU A 81 23.30 -19.50 1.81
CA GLU A 81 22.82 -18.50 0.85
C GLU A 81 22.19 -19.13 -0.40
N SER A 82 22.63 -20.32 -0.83
CA SER A 82 21.96 -21.04 -1.92
C SER A 82 20.59 -21.59 -1.50
N LEU A 83 20.44 -22.06 -0.25
CA LEU A 83 19.14 -22.44 0.31
C LEU A 83 18.20 -21.24 0.43
N VAL A 84 18.68 -20.10 0.92
CA VAL A 84 17.90 -18.84 0.97
C VAL A 84 17.41 -18.46 -0.43
N THR A 85 18.28 -18.54 -1.43
CA THR A 85 17.93 -18.24 -2.83
C THR A 85 16.86 -19.21 -3.35
N ARG A 86 16.94 -20.50 -3.01
CA ARG A 86 15.93 -21.49 -3.40
C ARG A 86 14.56 -21.22 -2.77
N VAL A 87 14.53 -20.84 -1.49
CA VAL A 87 13.27 -20.47 -0.81
C VAL A 87 12.66 -19.21 -1.42
N CYS A 88 13.48 -18.20 -1.73
CA CYS A 88 13.02 -17.00 -2.45
C CYS A 88 12.46 -17.37 -3.83
N GLY A 89 13.07 -18.33 -4.51
CA GLY A 89 12.54 -18.89 -5.77
C GLY A 89 11.11 -19.41 -5.61
N CYS A 90 10.81 -20.12 -4.52
CA CYS A 90 9.45 -20.56 -4.22
C CYS A 90 8.47 -19.39 -4.00
N PHE A 91 8.91 -18.28 -3.38
CA PHE A 91 8.06 -17.10 -3.23
C PHE A 91 7.76 -16.42 -4.56
N SER A 92 8.74 -16.41 -5.48
CA SER A 92 8.57 -15.81 -6.81
C SER A 92 7.59 -16.54 -7.73
N GLU A 93 7.22 -17.78 -7.41
CA GLU A 93 6.17 -18.52 -8.13
C GLU A 93 4.76 -17.99 -7.83
N ALA A 94 4.61 -17.14 -6.81
CA ALA A 94 3.33 -16.51 -6.50
C ALA A 94 2.92 -15.56 -7.63
N ILE A 95 1.76 -15.83 -8.22
CA ILE A 95 1.16 -14.95 -9.22
C ILE A 95 0.47 -13.81 -8.46
N PRO A 96 0.76 -12.54 -8.80
CA PRO A 96 0.02 -11.43 -8.22
C PRO A 96 -1.45 -11.62 -8.59
N ILE A 97 -2.31 -11.60 -7.57
CA ILE A 97 -3.73 -11.43 -7.84
C ILE A 97 -3.84 -10.01 -8.36
N ASP A 98 -4.00 -9.87 -9.67
CA ASP A 98 -4.51 -8.65 -10.24
C ASP A 98 -5.80 -8.39 -9.48
N GLN A 99 -5.76 -7.45 -8.55
CA GLN A 99 -6.94 -6.76 -8.07
C GLN A 99 -7.40 -5.86 -9.21
N GLN A 100 -7.62 -6.48 -10.37
CA GLN A 100 -8.10 -5.91 -11.59
C GLN A 100 -9.37 -5.22 -11.16
N ALA A 101 -9.32 -3.91 -11.34
CA ALA A 101 -10.26 -2.97 -10.82
C ALA A 101 -11.67 -3.55 -10.93
N SER A 102 -12.25 -3.91 -9.78
CA SER A 102 -13.67 -3.67 -9.62
C SER A 102 -13.80 -2.15 -9.73
N GLN A 103 -13.81 -1.66 -10.97
CA GLN A 103 -14.34 -0.37 -11.39
C GLN A 103 -15.83 -0.40 -11.16
N GLU A 104 -16.30 -0.95 -10.02
CA GLU A 104 -17.62 -0.57 -9.60
C GLU A 104 -17.51 0.93 -9.37
N PRO A 105 -18.21 1.73 -10.20
CA PRO A 105 -18.17 3.16 -10.05
C PRO A 105 -18.53 3.43 -8.61
N ILE A 106 -17.78 4.32 -7.97
CA ILE A 106 -17.92 4.70 -6.56
C ILE A 106 -19.36 5.20 -6.37
N ARG A 107 -20.31 4.28 -6.15
CA ARG A 107 -21.69 4.56 -5.76
C ARG A 107 -21.68 4.86 -4.26
N SER A 108 -20.86 5.82 -3.88
CA SER A 108 -20.81 6.31 -2.51
C SER A 108 -22.06 7.16 -2.26
N ARG A 109 -22.73 6.89 -1.15
CA ARG A 109 -23.72 7.80 -0.58
C ARG A 109 -23.04 9.15 -0.33
N GLU A 110 -23.75 10.25 -0.61
CA GLU A 110 -23.23 11.59 -0.34
C GLU A 110 -22.78 11.70 1.12
N PRO A 111 -21.52 12.11 1.36
CA PRO A 111 -21.03 12.30 2.70
C PRO A 111 -21.72 13.50 3.33
N LYS A 112 -22.03 13.37 4.63
CA LYS A 112 -22.53 14.48 5.45
C LYS A 112 -21.54 15.65 5.37
N PRO A 113 -21.99 16.92 5.46
CA PRO A 113 -21.11 18.08 5.33
C PRO A 113 -19.87 18.07 6.25
N LYS A 114 -20.00 17.50 7.46
CA LYS A 114 -18.89 17.36 8.42
C LYS A 114 -17.79 16.41 7.95
N ALA A 115 -18.14 15.40 7.14
CA ALA A 115 -17.18 14.43 6.57
C ALA A 115 -16.48 14.95 5.30
N ARG A 116 -16.78 16.17 4.85
CA ARG A 116 -16.16 16.81 3.68
C ARG A 116 -14.95 17.69 4.04
N ARG A 117 -14.54 17.71 5.30
CA ARG A 117 -13.47 18.57 5.82
C ARG A 117 -12.57 17.77 6.75
N GLY A 118 -11.30 18.15 6.82
CA GLY A 118 -10.32 17.45 7.64
C GLY A 118 -9.93 16.10 7.07
N LEU A 119 -9.39 15.23 7.93
CA LEU A 119 -8.97 13.90 7.55
C LEU A 119 -10.18 12.99 7.25
N PRO A 120 -10.10 12.13 6.24
CA PRO A 120 -11.20 11.27 5.85
C PRO A 120 -11.43 10.13 6.85
N HIS A 121 -12.63 9.55 6.87
CA HIS A 121 -12.89 8.32 7.62
C HIS A 121 -12.16 7.11 7.01
N ARG A 122 -11.79 6.12 7.83
CA ARG A 122 -11.06 4.91 7.41
C ARG A 122 -11.78 4.13 6.32
N ARG A 123 -13.11 3.97 6.42
CA ARG A 123 -13.93 3.32 5.38
C ARG A 123 -13.82 4.03 4.04
N ASP A 124 -13.98 5.36 4.04
CA ASP A 124 -13.90 6.17 2.83
C ASP A 124 -12.47 6.18 2.28
N GLN A 125 -11.45 6.25 3.13
CA GLN A 125 -10.04 6.11 2.74
C GLN A 125 -9.77 4.78 2.04
N LYS A 126 -10.23 3.66 2.61
CA LYS A 126 -10.01 2.33 2.03
C LYS A 126 -10.69 2.17 0.67
N ARG A 127 -11.86 2.79 0.49
CA ARG A 127 -12.57 2.81 -0.80
C ARG A 127 -11.86 3.70 -1.82
N ASP A 128 -11.55 4.93 -1.42
CA ASP A 128 -11.10 5.97 -2.35
C ASP A 128 -9.60 5.83 -2.68
N SER A 129 -8.77 5.22 -1.81
CA SER A 129 -7.31 5.15 -1.98
C SER A 129 -6.87 4.52 -3.31
N ARG A 130 -7.64 3.55 -3.82
CA ARG A 130 -7.41 2.90 -5.11
C ARG A 130 -7.53 3.85 -6.30
N PHE A 131 -8.20 4.98 -6.12
CA PHE A 131 -8.42 6.01 -7.13
C PHE A 131 -7.57 7.25 -6.88
N LEU A 132 -6.79 7.33 -5.80
CA LEU A 132 -5.92 8.47 -5.51
C LEU A 132 -4.58 8.40 -6.25
N PHE A 133 -4.66 8.14 -7.55
CA PHE A 133 -3.54 8.21 -8.48
C PHE A 133 -3.76 9.38 -9.44
N LEU A 134 -2.67 9.95 -9.98
CA LEU A 134 -2.71 11.17 -10.78
C LEU A 134 -3.70 11.05 -11.95
N ASP A 135 -3.68 9.92 -12.66
CA ASP A 135 -4.55 9.68 -13.81
C ASP A 135 -6.04 9.82 -13.44
N ASN A 136 -6.42 9.27 -12.30
CA ASN A 136 -7.80 9.33 -11.79
C ASN A 136 -8.15 10.70 -11.18
N LEU A 137 -7.19 11.39 -10.57
CA LEU A 137 -7.39 12.73 -10.00
C LEU A 137 -7.57 13.80 -11.08
N HIS A 138 -6.98 13.61 -12.26
CA HIS A 138 -7.16 14.50 -13.42
C HIS A 138 -8.25 14.03 -14.38
N SER A 139 -8.80 12.83 -14.18
CA SER A 139 -9.93 12.33 -14.96
C SER A 139 -11.20 13.15 -14.71
N SER A 140 -11.83 13.62 -15.81
CA SER A 140 -13.09 14.36 -15.78
C SER A 140 -14.32 13.44 -15.59
N ASP A 141 -14.18 12.15 -15.89
CA ASP A 141 -15.28 11.18 -16.01
C ASP A 141 -15.82 10.63 -14.68
N LEU A 142 -15.14 10.87 -13.55
CA LEU A 142 -15.56 10.29 -12.27
C LEU A 142 -16.74 11.02 -11.60
N GLN A 143 -17.30 12.05 -12.25
CA GLN A 143 -18.55 12.71 -11.84
C GLN A 143 -19.78 11.88 -12.22
N LEU A 144 -19.84 10.60 -11.80
CA LEU A 144 -21.03 9.77 -12.02
C LEU A 144 -22.19 10.25 -11.13
N GLY A 145 -23.06 11.09 -11.70
CA GLY A 145 -24.43 11.31 -11.21
C GLY A 145 -24.69 12.57 -10.38
N GLY A 146 -23.86 13.61 -10.49
CA GLY A 146 -24.13 14.93 -9.88
C GLY A 146 -24.06 14.98 -8.35
N LYS A 147 -23.60 13.90 -7.70
CA LYS A 147 -23.47 13.79 -6.24
C LYS A 147 -22.05 14.11 -5.82
N VAL A 148 -21.90 14.89 -4.75
CA VAL A 148 -20.60 15.14 -4.13
C VAL A 148 -20.15 13.87 -3.41
N THR A 149 -19.15 13.15 -3.94
CA THR A 149 -18.58 11.95 -3.31
C THR A 149 -17.40 12.29 -2.40
N THR A 150 -16.97 11.37 -1.54
CA THR A 150 -15.75 11.56 -0.74
C THR A 150 -14.50 11.62 -1.63
N PHE A 151 -14.48 10.87 -2.72
CA PHE A 151 -13.44 10.94 -3.74
C PHE A 151 -13.40 12.33 -4.40
N PHE A 152 -14.55 12.87 -4.80
CA PHE A 152 -14.63 14.21 -5.39
C PHE A 152 -14.08 15.29 -4.45
N VAL A 153 -14.41 15.22 -3.16
CA VAL A 153 -13.85 16.14 -2.16
C VAL A 153 -12.31 16.08 -2.15
N ARG A 154 -11.72 14.88 -2.22
CA ARG A 154 -10.25 14.72 -2.27
C ARG A 154 -9.65 15.25 -3.57
N GLN A 155 -10.33 15.04 -4.70
CA GLN A 155 -9.94 15.60 -5.98
C GLN A 155 -9.91 17.13 -5.93
N CYS A 156 -10.95 17.76 -5.37
CA CYS A 156 -10.97 19.22 -5.17
C CYS A 156 -9.84 19.72 -4.27
N VAL A 157 -9.57 19.03 -3.16
CA VAL A 157 -8.45 19.38 -2.26
C VAL A 157 -7.13 19.30 -3.02
N TYR A 158 -6.87 18.19 -3.72
CA TYR A 158 -5.68 18.04 -4.54
C TYR A 158 -5.54 19.18 -5.57
N SER A 159 -6.59 19.45 -6.36
CA SER A 159 -6.56 20.52 -7.36
C SER A 159 -6.39 21.93 -6.76
N ALA A 160 -6.85 22.17 -5.53
CA ALA A 160 -6.66 23.46 -4.87
C ALA A 160 -5.18 23.73 -4.52
N PHE A 161 -4.39 22.68 -4.23
CA PHE A 161 -2.97 22.81 -3.89
C PHE A 161 -2.03 22.64 -5.09
N PHE A 162 -2.36 21.72 -6.01
CA PHE A 162 -1.48 21.33 -7.11
C PHE A 162 -1.98 21.78 -8.50
N GLY A 163 -3.19 22.33 -8.60
CA GLY A 163 -3.79 22.70 -9.87
C GLY A 163 -4.32 21.51 -10.68
N ARG A 164 -4.71 21.78 -11.93
CA ARG A 164 -5.01 20.74 -12.93
C ARG A 164 -3.84 20.63 -13.89
N LEU A 165 -3.58 19.42 -14.39
CA LEU A 165 -2.64 19.26 -15.49
C LEU A 165 -3.17 20.04 -16.71
N PRO A 166 -2.30 20.73 -17.46
CA PRO A 166 -2.71 21.33 -18.72
C PRO A 166 -3.21 20.22 -19.63
N ASP A 167 -4.33 20.45 -20.32
CA ASP A 167 -4.77 19.56 -21.38
C ASP A 167 -3.60 19.44 -22.36
N SER A 168 -3.15 18.22 -22.62
CA SER A 168 -2.13 17.99 -23.64
C SER A 168 -2.75 18.37 -24.99
N SER A 169 -2.64 19.64 -25.37
CA SER A 169 -2.94 20.08 -26.72
C SER A 169 -2.04 19.28 -27.66
N PRO A 170 -2.57 18.54 -28.63
CA PRO A 170 -1.74 17.87 -29.61
C PRO A 170 -0.91 18.96 -30.30
N VAL A 171 0.40 18.78 -30.30
CA VAL A 171 1.32 19.65 -31.03
C VAL A 171 0.98 19.47 -32.52
N SER A 172 0.39 20.51 -33.12
CA SER A 172 0.13 20.59 -34.56
C SER A 172 1.42 20.66 -35.36
#